data_AF-A0A1F7IED1-F1
#
_entry.id   AF-A0A1F7IED1-F1
#
_cell.length_a   1.000
_cell.length_b   1.000
_cell.length_c   1.000
_cell.angle_alpha   90.00
_cell.angle_beta   90.00
_cell.angle_gamma   90.00
#
_symmetry.space_group_name_H-M   'P 1'
#
loop_
_entity.id
_entity.type
_entity.pdbx_description
1 polymer ?
#
loop_
_entity_poly.entity_id
_entity_poly.type
_entity_poly.pdbx_seq_one_letter_code
_entity_poly.pdbx_strand_id
1 'polypeptide(L)' 'MSIKISPELRKLYAEKVLELANIGAGATVFGQFLSEKVFSWLITIFGFVILIVGYIISYLLLKKK' A
#
# COMPACT_ATOMS: atom_id res chain seq x y z
N MET A 1 -23.38 -16.12 4.15
CA MET A 1 -23.88 -14.73 4.30
C MET A 1 -22.91 -13.81 3.58
N SER A 2 -23.26 -13.29 2.39
CA SER A 2 -22.38 -12.36 1.66
C SER A 2 -22.50 -10.99 2.31
N ILE A 3 -21.47 -10.53 3.01
CA ILE A 3 -21.43 -9.18 3.57
C ILE A 3 -21.40 -8.22 2.38
N LYS A 4 -22.52 -7.54 2.11
CA LYS A 4 -22.57 -6.46 1.12
C LYS A 4 -21.93 -5.23 1.74
N ILE A 5 -20.66 -5.00 1.42
CA ILE A 5 -19.95 -3.78 1.81
C ILE A 5 -20.60 -2.59 1.07
N SER A 6 -20.99 -1.55 1.80
CA SER A 6 -21.59 -0.35 1.19
C SER A 6 -20.58 0.34 0.27
N PRO A 7 -21.03 1.05 -0.78
CA PRO A 7 -20.13 1.79 -1.68
C PRO A 7 -19.21 2.77 -0.94
N GLU A 8 -19.73 3.43 0.09
CA GLU A 8 -19.00 4.40 0.92
C GLU A 8 -17.88 3.69 1.71
N LEU A 9 -18.17 2.52 2.28
CA LEU A 9 -17.20 1.74 3.03
C LEU A 9 -16.12 1.14 2.12
N ARG A 10 -16.45 0.74 0.88
CA ARG A 10 -15.47 0.31 -0.12
C ARG A 10 -14.53 1.44 -0.51
N LYS A 11 -15.06 2.66 -0.69
CA LYS A 11 -14.26 3.85 -0.97
C LYS A 11 -13.33 4.17 0.20
N LEU A 12 -13.84 4.16 1.43
CA LEU A 12 -13.03 4.38 2.63
C LEU A 12 -11.89 3.36 2.71
N TYR A 13 -12.15 2.07 2.50
CA TYR A 13 -11.08 1.06 2.49
C TYR A 13 -10.07 1.28 1.36
N ALA A 14 -10.52 1.65 0.17
CA ALA A 14 -9.62 1.92 -0.94
C ALA A 14 -8.65 3.08 -0.63
N GLU A 15 -9.15 4.14 0.01
CA GLU A 15 -8.34 5.28 0.47
C GLU A 15 -7.36 4.86 1.57
N LYS A 16 -7.83 4.12 2.59
CA LYS A 16 -6.96 3.67 3.69
C LYS A 16 -5.90 2.66 3.26
N VAL A 17 -6.19 1.80 2.28
CA VAL A 17 -5.18 0.91 1.69
C VAL A 17 -4.07 1.72 1.00
N LEU A 18 -4.41 2.79 0.28
CA LEU A 18 -3.40 3.66 -0.34
C LEU A 18 -2.58 4.41 0.69
N GLU A 19 -3.21 4.98 1.72
CA GLU A 19 -2.51 5.65 2.83
C GLU A 19 -1.51 4.68 3.49
N LEU A 20 -1.94 3.47 3.84
CA LEU A 20 -1.09 2.45 4.44
C LEU A 20 0.04 2.01 3.51
N ALA A 21 -0.23 1.82 2.22
CA ALA A 21 0.79 1.45 1.25
C ALA A 21 1.85 2.54 1.10
N ASN A 22 1.45 3.81 1.05
CA ASN A 22 2.38 4.95 0.98
C ASN A 22 3.23 5.04 2.25
N ILE A 23 2.62 4.93 3.44
CA ILE A 23 3.33 4.95 4.72
C ILE A 23 4.29 3.76 4.80
N GLY A 24 3.82 2.55 4.47
CA GLY A 24 4.62 1.33 4.54
C GLY A 24 5.79 1.34 3.57
N ALA A 25 5.58 1.77 2.33
CA ALA A 25 6.63 1.92 1.34
C ALA A 25 7.63 3.01 1.74
N GLY A 26 7.15 4.18 2.19
CA GLY A 26 8.00 5.25 2.69
C GLY A 26 8.85 4.80 3.87
N ALA A 27 8.24 4.19 4.89
CA ALA A 27 8.95 3.66 6.05
C ALA A 27 9.98 2.59 5.66
N THR A 28 9.66 1.71 4.69
CA THR A 28 10.59 0.69 4.21
C THR A 28 11.79 1.30 3.48
N VAL A 29 11.54 2.21 2.53
CA VAL A 29 12.60 2.84 1.73
C VAL A 29 13.43 3.79 2.58
N PHE A 30 12.82 4.64 3.39
CA PHE A 30 13.56 5.61 4.20
C PHE A 30 14.15 5.00 5.46
N GLY A 31 13.52 3.97 6.04
CA GLY A 31 14.03 3.26 7.22
C GLY A 31 15.39 2.61 6.98
N GLN A 32 15.74 2.29 5.73
CA GLN A 32 17.06 1.76 5.41
C GLN A 32 18.20 2.74 5.70
N PHE A 33 17.94 4.06 5.64
CA PHE A 33 18.93 5.11 5.94
C PHE A 33 19.08 5.39 7.44
N LEU A 34 18.17 4.89 8.26
CA LEU A 34 18.31 4.91 9.72
C LEU A 34 19.26 3.80 10.21
N SER A 35 19.57 2.83 9.34
CA SER A 35 20.58 1.82 9.60
C SER A 35 21.95 2.35 9.16
N GLU A 36 23.02 2.03 9.89
CA GLU A 36 24.41 2.30 9.49
C GLU A 36 24.87 1.51 8.25
N LYS A 37 23.92 0.91 7.51
CA LYS A 37 24.18 0.08 6.33
C LYS A 37 24.12 0.91 5.05
N VAL A 38 24.89 0.46 4.06
CA VAL A 38 24.85 1.00 2.69
C VAL A 38 23.47 0.79 2.08
N PHE A 39 23.07 1.69 1.19
CA PHE A 39 21.85 1.62 0.40
C PHE A 39 21.61 0.23 -0.21
N SER A 40 20.37 -0.27 -0.08
CA SER A 40 19.94 -1.57 -0.57
C SER A 40 18.89 -1.46 -1.66
N TRP A 41 19.26 -1.89 -2.86
CA TRP A 41 18.31 -2.04 -3.97
C TRP A 41 17.17 -3.00 -3.64
N LEU A 42 17.44 -4.05 -2.85
CA LEU A 42 16.41 -5.01 -2.45
C LEU A 42 15.31 -4.32 -1.61
N ILE A 43 15.69 -3.52 -0.60
CA ILE A 43 14.72 -2.81 0.24
C ILE A 43 13.93 -1.80 -0.58
N THR A 44 14.60 -1.12 -1.51
CA THR A 44 13.96 -0.17 -2.43
C THR A 44 12.93 -0.86 -3.32
N ILE A 45 13.26 -2.01 -3.91
CA ILE A 45 12.33 -2.82 -4.71
C ILE A 45 11.14 -3.28 -3.87
N PHE A 46 11.36 -3.73 -2.62
CA PHE A 46 10.27 -4.11 -1.72
C PHE A 46 9.33 -2.93 -1.44
N GLY A 47 9.85 -1.72 -1.22
CA GLY A 47 9.04 -0.51 -1.10
C GLY A 47 8.15 -0.26 -2.33
N PHE A 48 8.70 -0.41 -3.53
CA PHE A 48 7.93 -0.31 -4.78
C PHE A 48 6.86 -1.41 -4.90
N VAL A 49 7.17 -2.64 -4.50
CA VAL A 49 6.19 -3.74 -4.50
C VAL A 49 5.01 -3.42 -3.56
N ILE A 50 5.28 -2.88 -2.37
CA ILE A 50 4.23 -2.43 -1.43
C ILE A 50 3.31 -1.40 -2.09
N LEU A 51 3.87 -0.40 -2.79
CA LEU A 51 3.08 0.58 -3.53
C LEU A 51 2.22 -0.08 -4.59
N ILE A 52 2.81 -0.89 -5.47
CA ILE A 52 2.09 -1.54 -6.58
C ILE A 52 0.92 -2.38 -6.05
N VAL A 53 1.16 -3.19 -5.03
CA VAL A 53 0.12 -4.03 -4.41
C VAL A 53 -0.98 -3.17 -3.79
N GLY A 54 -0.62 -2.11 -3.06
CA GLY A 54 -1.59 -1.18 -2.47
C GLY A 54 -2.48 -0.51 -3.51
N TYR A 55 -1.90 -0.04 -4.62
CA TYR A 55 -2.65 0.55 -5.73
C TYR A 55 -3.56 -0.47 -6.42
N ILE A 56 -3.10 -1.71 -6.64
CA ILE A 56 -3.94 -2.77 -7.21
C ILE A 56 -5.14 -3.06 -6.30
N ILE A 57 -4.91 -3.23 -4.99
CA ILE A 57 -6.00 -3.52 -4.04
C ILE A 57 -6.99 -2.35 -3.99
N SER A 58 -6.51 -1.12 -3.92
CA SER A 58 -7.35 0.08 -3.94
C SER A 58 -8.19 0.17 -5.22
N TYR A 59 -7.57 -0.09 -6.38
CA TYR A 59 -8.28 -0.14 -7.66
C TYR A 59 -9.37 -1.23 -7.68
N LEU A 60 -9.09 -2.43 -7.16
CA LEU A 60 -10.08 -3.51 -7.08
C LEU A 60 -11.23 -3.19 -6.12
N LEU A 61 -10.98 -2.40 -5.07
CA LEU A 61 -12.01 -1.94 -4.14
C LEU A 61 -12.92 -0.88 -4.77
N LEU A 62 -12.35 0.04 -5.57
CA LEU A 62 -13.08 1.09 -6.28
C LEU A 62 -13.79 0.60 -7.55
N LYS A 63 -13.30 -0.47 -8.17
CA LYS A 63 -13.91 -1.03 -9.37
C LYS A 63 -15.32 -1.53 -9.04
N LYS A 64 -16.32 -0.75 -9.46
CA LYS A 64 -17.71 -1.20 -9.53
C LYS A 64 -17.75 -2.37 -10.51
N LYS A 65 -18.15 -3.55 -10.02
CA LYS A 65 -18.61 -4.63 -10.90
C LYS A 65 -19.95 -4.23 -11.50
#